data_AF-A0A4V1ZVF3-F1
#
_entry.id   AF-A0A4V1ZVF3-F1
#
_cell.length_a   1.000
_cell.length_b   1.000
_cell.length_c   1.000
_cell.angle_alpha   90.00
_cell.angle_beta   90.00
_cell.angle_gamma   90.00
#
_symmetry.space_group_name_H-M   'P 1'
#
loop_
_entity.id
_entity.type
_entity.pdbx_description
1 polymer ?
#
loop_
_entity_poly.entity_id
_entity_poly.type
_entity_poly.pdbx_seq_one_letter_code
_entity_poly.pdbx_strand_id
1 'polypeptide(L)'
;MAGKDNWAPATVPGCVHTDLLATKQIADPLYRDNELKLQWIGHADWDYETTFEVTPATLQRQHLELVFKGLDTYADVTLNGTAILHT
;
A
#
# COMPACT_ATOMS: atom_id res chain seq x y z
N MET A 1 7.98 -7.48 -0.87
CA MET A 1 9.35 -7.69 -0.34
C MET A 1 9.72 -6.44 0.43
N ALA A 2 9.38 -6.40 1.72
CA ALA A 2 9.88 -5.36 2.62
C ALA A 2 11.42 -5.47 2.66
N GLY A 3 12.10 -4.44 2.14
CA GLY A 3 13.55 -4.44 2.00
C GLY A 3 14.06 -3.93 0.64
N LYS A 4 14.20 -2.59 0.58
CA LYS A 4 15.11 -1.76 -0.23
C LYS A 4 15.34 -2.12 -1.72
N ASP A 5 14.84 -1.21 -2.56
CA ASP A 5 15.26 -0.86 -3.94
C ASP A 5 14.33 -1.24 -5.10
N ASN A 6 13.13 -1.79 -4.85
CA ASN A 6 12.17 -2.10 -5.92
C ASN A 6 10.76 -1.54 -5.67
N TRP A 7 10.67 -0.21 -5.52
CA TRP A 7 9.38 0.48 -5.53
C TRP A 7 8.76 0.45 -6.94
N ALA A 8 7.46 0.20 -7.00
CA ALA A 8 6.70 0.22 -8.24
C ALA A 8 5.44 1.07 -8.08
N PRO A 9 4.89 1.62 -9.19
CA PRO A 9 3.62 2.35 -9.13
C PRO A 9 2.50 1.45 -8.61
N ALA A 10 1.66 2.03 -7.76
CA ALA A 10 0.49 1.37 -7.17
C ALA A 10 -0.74 2.27 -7.28
N THR A 11 -1.93 1.67 -7.26
CA THR A 11 -3.22 2.39 -7.30
C THR A 11 -3.98 2.20 -6.00
N VAL A 12 -4.41 3.30 -5.37
CA VAL A 12 -5.25 3.29 -4.16
C VAL A 12 -6.56 4.02 -4.45
N PRO A 13 -7.74 3.41 -4.20
CA PRO A 13 -7.96 2.06 -3.64
C PRO A 13 -7.55 0.92 -4.59
N GLY A 14 -6.96 -0.15 -4.04
CA GLY A 14 -6.47 -1.31 -4.79
C GLY A 14 -5.88 -2.37 -3.86
N CYS A 15 -5.18 -3.36 -4.44
CA CYS A 15 -4.44 -4.36 -3.67
C CYS A 15 -3.14 -4.78 -4.38
N VAL A 16 -2.25 -5.43 -3.61
CA VAL A 16 -0.92 -5.87 -4.08
C VAL A 16 -0.99 -6.69 -5.37
N HIS A 17 -1.97 -7.61 -5.49
CA HIS A 17 -2.11 -8.44 -6.68
C HIS A 17 -2.39 -7.61 -7.94
N THR A 18 -3.27 -6.61 -7.83
CA THR A 18 -3.59 -5.73 -8.97
C THR A 18 -2.41 -4.85 -9.36
N ASP A 19 -1.63 -4.36 -8.37
CA ASP A 19 -0.45 -3.53 -8.63
C ASP A 19 0.67 -4.33 -9.30
N LEU A 20 0.94 -5.54 -8.82
CA LEU A 20 1.91 -6.46 -9.43
C LEU A 20 1.51 -6.86 -10.85
N LEU A 21 0.21 -7.07 -11.11
CA LEU A 21 -0.29 -7.40 -12.44
C LEU A 21 -0.16 -6.20 -13.39
N ALA A 22 -0.54 -5.00 -12.95
CA ALA A 22 -0.43 -3.77 -13.75
C ALA A 22 1.02 -3.44 -14.13
N THR A 23 1.95 -3.74 -13.23
CA THR A 23 3.40 -3.56 -13.43
C THR A 23 4.06 -4.76 -14.11
N LYS A 24 3.28 -5.79 -14.50
CA LYS A 24 3.73 -7.02 -15.19
C LYS A 24 4.76 -7.84 -14.40
N GLN A 25 4.76 -7.73 -13.08
CA GLN A 25 5.63 -8.50 -12.19
C GLN A 25 5.10 -9.91 -11.92
N ILE A 26 3.81 -10.14 -12.19
CA ILE A 26 3.17 -11.46 -12.09
C ILE A 26 2.39 -11.77 -13.37
N ALA A 27 2.20 -13.06 -13.63
CA ALA A 27 1.26 -13.51 -14.65
C ALA A 27 -0.19 -13.30 -14.18
N ASP A 28 -1.15 -13.33 -15.13
CA ASP A 28 -2.58 -13.27 -14.80
C ASP A 28 -2.93 -14.36 -13.77
N PRO A 29 -3.34 -13.99 -12.54
CA PRO A 29 -3.63 -14.95 -11.48
C PRO A 29 -4.78 -15.91 -11.84
N LEU A 30 -5.71 -15.47 -12.69
CA LEU A 30 -6.90 -16.23 -13.08
C LEU A 30 -6.64 -17.17 -14.27
N TYR A 31 -5.46 -17.12 -14.87
CA TYR A 31 -5.11 -17.99 -15.98
C TYR A 31 -4.51 -19.31 -15.50
N ARG A 32 -5.20 -20.42 -15.80
CA ARG A 32 -4.77 -21.80 -15.50
C ARG A 32 -4.42 -21.99 -14.01
N ASP A 33 -3.20 -22.42 -13.72
CA ASP A 33 -2.67 -22.79 -12.41
C ASP A 33 -1.76 -21.69 -11.83
N ASN A 34 -1.85 -20.46 -12.36
CA ASN A 34 -0.98 -19.36 -11.91
C ASN A 34 -1.20 -19.01 -10.43
N GLU A 35 -2.43 -19.11 -9.91
CA GLU A 35 -2.73 -18.90 -8.49
C GLU A 35 -1.77 -19.69 -7.55
N LEU A 36 -1.50 -20.96 -7.87
CA LEU A 36 -0.62 -21.82 -7.08
C LEU A 36 0.83 -21.31 -7.08
N LYS A 37 1.25 -20.67 -8.18
CA LYS A 37 2.60 -20.11 -8.35
C LYS A 37 2.75 -18.74 -7.69
N LEU A 38 1.63 -18.10 -7.32
CA LEU A 38 1.59 -16.73 -6.78
C LEU A 38 1.35 -16.67 -5.27
N GLN A 39 1.29 -17.82 -4.58
CA GLN A 39 1.08 -17.90 -3.13
C GLN A 39 2.11 -17.10 -2.31
N TRP A 40 3.32 -16.93 -2.85
CA TRP A 40 4.36 -16.13 -2.21
C TRP A 40 3.93 -14.67 -1.93
N ILE A 41 2.96 -14.14 -2.68
CA ILE A 41 2.47 -12.77 -2.50
C ILE A 41 1.84 -12.61 -1.11
N GLY A 42 1.07 -13.60 -0.65
CA GLY A 42 0.42 -13.56 0.67
C GLY A 42 1.35 -13.87 1.84
N HIS A 43 2.58 -14.33 1.57
CA HIS A 43 3.59 -14.63 2.59
C HIS A 43 4.66 -13.54 2.72
N ALA A 44 4.60 -12.52 1.86
CA ALA A 44 5.53 -11.40 1.87
C ALA A 44 4.91 -10.19 2.55
N ASP A 45 5.74 -9.41 3.22
CA ASP A 45 5.37 -8.08 3.67
C ASP A 45 5.44 -7.08 2.50
N TRP A 46 4.52 -6.12 2.53
CA TRP A 46 4.31 -5.11 1.50
C TRP A 46 4.21 -3.72 2.10
N ASP A 47 4.98 -2.80 1.51
CA ASP A 47 4.98 -1.40 1.91
C ASP A 47 4.28 -0.57 0.83
N TYR A 48 3.47 0.40 1.27
CA TYR A 48 2.90 1.44 0.42
C TYR A 48 3.42 2.80 0.91
N GLU A 49 3.82 3.67 -0.02
CA GLU A 49 4.30 5.01 0.27
C GLU A 49 3.60 6.04 -0.61
N THR A 50 3.28 7.19 -0.04
CA THR A 50 2.80 8.33 -0.79
C THR A 50 3.21 9.63 -0.12
N THR A 51 3.23 10.71 -0.90
CA THR A 51 3.42 12.08 -0.42
C THR A 51 2.26 12.94 -0.90
N PHE A 52 1.89 13.92 -0.09
CA PHE A 52 0.85 14.88 -0.43
C PHE A 52 1.18 16.23 0.16
N GLU A 53 0.80 17.29 -0.56
CA GLU A 53 1.03 18.67 -0.14
C GLU A 53 -0.09 19.15 0.77
N VAL A 54 0.26 19.87 1.84
CA VAL A 54 -0.69 20.49 2.77
C VAL A 54 -0.46 21.99 2.78
N THR A 55 -1.51 22.76 2.50
CA THR A 55 -1.40 24.22 2.49
C THR A 55 -1.21 24.79 3.91
N PRO A 56 -0.52 25.94 4.07
CA PRO A 56 -0.41 26.62 5.37
C PRO A 56 -1.77 26.91 6.02
N ALA A 57 -2.78 27.24 5.22
CA ALA A 57 -4.14 27.50 5.72
C ALA A 57 -4.80 26.23 6.30
N THR A 58 -4.51 25.06 5.74
CA THR A 58 -4.96 23.77 6.30
C THR A 58 -4.29 23.52 7.66
N LEU A 59 -2.97 23.75 7.76
CA LEU A 59 -2.22 23.55 9.01
C LEU A 59 -2.63 24.49 10.15
N GLN A 60 -3.28 25.61 9.84
CA GLN A 60 -3.81 26.54 10.86
C GLN A 60 -5.17 26.10 11.44
N ARG A 61 -5.77 25.02 10.92
CA ARG A 61 -7.02 24.49 11.49
C ARG A 61 -6.76 23.86 12.86
N GLN A 62 -7.72 24.03 13.77
CA GLN A 62 -7.64 23.47 15.11
C GLN A 62 -7.70 21.94 15.13
N HIS A 63 -8.34 21.34 14.13
CA HIS A 63 -8.54 19.90 14.01
C HIS A 63 -8.27 19.43 12.59
N LEU A 64 -7.52 18.34 12.47
CA LEU A 64 -7.15 17.69 11.21
C LEU A 64 -7.27 16.18 11.40
N GLU A 65 -7.83 15.50 10.41
CA GLU A 65 -8.02 14.05 10.44
C GLU A 65 -7.44 13.44 9.18
N LEU A 66 -6.72 12.32 9.35
CA LEU A 66 -6.37 11.42 8.27
C LEU A 66 -7.26 10.18 8.41
N VAL A 67 -8.18 10.01 7.45
CA VAL A 67 -9.23 8.99 7.53
C VAL A 67 -8.96 7.86 6.55
N PHE A 68 -8.72 6.66 7.06
CA PHE A 68 -8.67 5.43 6.29
C PHE A 68 -10.04 4.76 6.30
N LYS A 69 -10.67 4.60 5.13
CA LYS A 69 -11.97 3.91 5.02
C LYS A 69 -11.84 2.38 5.11
N GLY A 70 -10.64 1.85 4.90
CA GLY A 70 -10.32 0.44 5.02
C GLY A 70 -8.82 0.21 4.84
N LEU A 71 -8.26 -0.68 5.66
CA LEU A 71 -6.92 -1.25 5.55
C LEU A 71 -7.11 -2.76 5.69
N ASP A 72 -6.56 -3.53 4.75
CA ASP A 72 -6.70 -4.98 4.71
C ASP A 72 -5.32 -5.63 4.94
N THR A 73 -5.03 -6.21 6.10
CA THR A 73 -5.79 -6.12 7.37
C THR A 73 -4.85 -5.67 8.50
N TYR A 74 -3.67 -6.27 8.58
CA TYR A 74 -2.63 -5.84 9.51
C TYR A 74 -1.79 -4.74 8.89
N ALA A 75 -1.74 -3.57 9.52
CA ALA A 75 -1.05 -2.42 8.96
C ALA A 75 -0.46 -1.52 10.04
N ASP A 76 0.84 -1.21 9.89
CA ASP A 76 1.52 -0.13 10.59
C ASP A 76 1.54 1.12 9.71
N VAL A 77 0.94 2.22 10.18
CA VAL A 77 0.91 3.48 9.44
C VAL A 77 1.78 4.52 10.14
N THR A 78 2.75 5.05 9.39
CA THR A 78 3.58 6.18 9.81
C THR A 78 3.33 7.42 8.96
N LEU A 79 3.22 8.58 9.60
CA LEU A 79 3.17 9.88 8.94
C LEU A 79 4.34 10.73 9.43
N ASN A 80 5.20 11.18 8.51
CA ASN A 80 6.40 11.98 8.82
C ASN A 80 7.28 11.34 9.92
N GLY A 81 7.49 10.02 9.84
CA GLY A 81 8.28 9.25 10.80
C GLY A 81 7.60 8.97 12.14
N THR A 82 6.36 9.41 12.34
CA THR A 82 5.58 9.15 13.57
C THR A 82 4.55 8.07 13.30
N ALA A 83 4.54 7.01 14.10
CA ALA A 83 3.49 5.99 14.06
C ALA A 83 2.14 6.59 14.51
N ILE A 84 1.09 6.40 13.70
CA ILE A 84 -0.24 6.97 13.94
C ILE A 84 -1.36 5.92 14.02
N LEU A 85 -1.12 4.70 13.53
CA LEU A 85 -2.11 3.63 13.53
C LEU A 85 -1.41 2.26 13.49
N HIS A 86 -1.98 1.28 14.20
CA HIS A 86 -1.67 -0.14 14.13
C HIS A 86 -3.00 -0.89 14.07
N THR A 87 -3.20 -1.77 13.09
CA THR A 87 -4.41 -2.59 12.92
C THR A 87 -4.09 -4.06 12.80
#